data_AF-I7L8U4-F1
#
_entry.id   AF-I7L8U4-F1
#
_cell.length_a   1.000
_cell.length_b   1.000
_cell.length_c   1.000
_cell.angle_alpha   90.00
_cell.angle_beta   90.00
_cell.angle_gamma   90.00
#
_symmetry.space_group_name_H-M   'P 1'
#
loop_
_entity.id
_entity.type
_entity.pdbx_description
1 polymer ?
#
loop_
_entity_poly.entity_id
_entity_poly.type
_entity_poly.pdbx_seq_one_letter_code
_entity_poly.pdbx_strand_id
1 'polypeptide(L)'
;MGNVAATAPYIFLIGAFPFFLKKDYPRKFRVFTNYKWTLALVIFIEIIVCTGIIFTILEPILEHDYSTAFWTAFGPIFFGLVAYIFYRVSSKKNLSGKKVNDDIISD
;
A
#
# COMPACT_ATOMS: atom_id res chain seq x y z
N MET A 1 -16.00 12.05 11.10
CA MET A 1 -14.62 11.64 11.49
C MET A 1 -14.25 10.35 10.76
N GLY A 2 -14.00 10.41 9.46
CA GLY A 2 -13.42 9.31 8.70
C GLY A 2 -11.98 9.67 8.35
N ASN A 3 -11.00 8.87 8.75
CA ASN A 3 -9.59 9.18 8.51
C ASN A 3 -9.11 8.51 7.21
N VAL A 4 -9.02 9.29 6.13
CA VAL A 4 -8.49 8.84 4.83
C VAL A 4 -7.04 8.38 4.92
N ALA A 5 -6.25 8.94 5.85
CA ALA A 5 -4.88 8.50 6.08
C ALA A 5 -4.80 7.09 6.67
N ALA A 6 -5.81 6.66 7.44
CA ALA A 6 -5.86 5.30 7.98
C ALA A 6 -6.30 4.26 6.93
N THR A 7 -6.97 4.69 5.86
CA THR A 7 -7.45 3.80 4.81
C THR A 7 -6.51 3.68 3.61
N ALA A 8 -5.69 4.71 3.33
CA ALA A 8 -4.68 4.66 2.27
C ALA A 8 -3.72 3.45 2.37
N PRO A 9 -3.25 3.01 3.57
CA PRO A 9 -2.42 1.81 3.70
C PRO A 9 -3.12 0.52 3.24
N TYR A 10 -4.45 0.47 3.28
CA TYR A 10 -5.19 -0.72 2.88
C TYR A 10 -5.15 -0.99 1.39
N ILE A 11 -4.97 0.04 0.54
CA ILE A 11 -4.76 -0.16 -0.91
C ILE A 11 -3.55 -1.08 -1.12
N PHE A 12 -2.44 -0.78 -0.43
CA PHE A 12 -1.23 -1.61 -0.53
C PHE A 12 -1.43 -3.00 0.05
N LEU A 13 -2.16 -3.12 1.17
CA LEU A 13 -2.44 -4.42 1.80
C LEU A 13 -3.28 -5.32 0.89
N ILE A 14 -4.34 -4.78 0.31
CA ILE A 14 -5.26 -5.48 -0.59
C ILE A 14 -4.53 -5.88 -1.88
N GLY A 15 -3.81 -4.94 -2.51
CA GLY A 15 -3.05 -5.19 -3.73
C GLY A 15 -1.87 -6.17 -3.54
N ALA A 16 -1.26 -6.21 -2.34
CA ALA A 16 -0.20 -7.18 -2.02
C ALA A 16 -0.73 -8.62 -1.80
N PHE A 17 -2.03 -8.78 -1.54
CA PHE A 17 -2.64 -10.07 -1.25
C PHE A 17 -2.46 -11.14 -2.35
N PRO A 18 -2.74 -10.87 -3.65
CA PRO A 18 -2.53 -11.86 -4.71
C PRO A 18 -1.06 -12.25 -4.87
N PHE A 19 -0.13 -11.33 -4.60
CA PHE A 19 1.30 -11.63 -4.60
C PHE A 19 1.69 -12.56 -3.44
N PHE A 20 1.11 -12.35 -2.26
CA PHE A 20 1.28 -13.25 -1.12
C PHE A 20 0.72 -14.65 -1.39
N LEU A 21 -0.40 -14.75 -2.11
CA LEU A 21 -1.01 -16.05 -2.44
C LEU A 21 -0.13 -16.89 -3.37
N LYS A 22 0.59 -16.26 -4.31
CA LYS A 22 1.52 -16.92 -5.23
C LYS A 22 2.77 -17.48 -4.56
N LYS A 23 3.23 -16.89 -3.45
CA LYS A 23 4.40 -17.38 -2.73
C LYS A 23 4.03 -18.61 -1.89
N ASP A 24 4.90 -19.60 -1.89
CA ASP A 24 4.74 -20.81 -1.09
C ASP A 24 5.52 -20.68 0.22
N TYR A 25 4.79 -20.43 1.30
CA TYR A 25 5.30 -20.39 2.66
C TYR A 25 4.56 -21.43 3.50
N PRO A 26 5.16 -21.98 4.58
CA PRO A 26 4.45 -22.87 5.48
C PRO A 26 3.31 -22.10 6.18
N ARG A 27 2.08 -22.30 5.73
CA ARG A 27 0.86 -21.65 6.28
C ARG A 27 0.03 -22.71 7.01
N LYS A 28 -0.31 -22.45 8.27
CA LYS A 28 -1.21 -23.30 9.07
C LYS A 28 -2.66 -23.28 8.54
N PHE A 29 -3.02 -22.28 7.73
CA PHE A 29 -4.38 -22.10 7.20
C PHE A 29 -4.36 -21.39 5.83
N ARG A 30 -5.25 -21.82 4.92
CA ARG A 30 -5.44 -21.24 3.58
C ARG A 30 -6.92 -20.96 3.36
N VAL A 31 -7.33 -19.71 3.60
CA VAL A 31 -8.72 -19.23 3.39
C VAL A 31 -9.09 -19.24 1.91
N PHE A 32 -8.16 -18.80 1.06
CA PHE A 32 -8.40 -18.63 -0.37
C PHE A 32 -7.68 -19.72 -1.14
N THR A 33 -8.45 -20.60 -1.78
CA THR A 33 -7.94 -21.72 -2.58
C THR A 33 -7.87 -21.40 -4.07
N ASN A 34 -8.81 -20.59 -4.57
CA ASN A 34 -8.91 -20.29 -5.99
C ASN A 34 -8.35 -18.91 -6.35
N TYR A 35 -7.15 -18.90 -6.95
CA TYR A 35 -6.42 -17.68 -7.30
C TYR A 35 -7.21 -16.73 -8.21
N LYS A 36 -7.95 -17.24 -9.21
CA LYS A 36 -8.67 -16.39 -10.17
C LYS A 36 -9.82 -15.64 -9.48
N TRP A 37 -10.58 -16.33 -8.63
CA TRP A 37 -11.64 -15.72 -7.83
C TRP A 37 -11.10 -14.71 -6.83
N THR A 38 -9.99 -15.05 -6.16
CA THR A 38 -9.31 -14.11 -5.26
C THR A 38 -8.86 -12.86 -5.99
N LEU A 39 -8.27 -12.99 -7.17
CA LEU A 39 -7.81 -11.84 -7.95
C LEU A 39 -8.97 -10.92 -8.35
N ALA A 40 -10.09 -11.50 -8.82
CA ALA A 40 -11.29 -10.73 -9.16
C ALA A 40 -11.85 -9.98 -7.96
N LEU A 41 -11.93 -10.63 -6.80
CA LEU A 41 -12.41 -10.04 -5.56
C LEU A 41 -11.49 -8.94 -5.04
N VAL A 42 -10.16 -9.15 -5.10
CA VAL A 42 -9.16 -8.15 -4.73
C VAL A 42 -9.32 -6.89 -5.59
N ILE A 43 -9.37 -7.04 -6.92
CA ILE A 43 -9.53 -5.91 -7.84
C ILE A 43 -10.84 -5.16 -7.56
N PHE A 44 -11.94 -5.90 -7.33
CA PHE A 44 -13.24 -5.30 -7.03
C PHE A 44 -13.21 -4.47 -5.73
N ILE A 45 -12.65 -5.02 -4.65
CA ILE A 45 -12.52 -4.31 -3.37
C ILE A 45 -11.57 -3.11 -3.50
N GLU A 46 -10.47 -3.27 -4.23
CA GLU A 46 -9.49 -2.20 -4.45
C GLU A 46 -10.13 -1.00 -5.16
N ILE A 47 -10.98 -1.24 -6.17
CA ILE A 47 -11.75 -0.18 -6.84
C ILE A 47 -12.68 0.53 -5.85
N ILE A 48 -13.41 -0.21 -5.01
CA ILE A 48 -14.33 0.38 -4.02
C ILE A 48 -13.57 1.25 -3.03
N VAL A 49 -12.45 0.76 -2.49
CA VAL A 49 -11.64 1.51 -1.51
C VAL A 49 -11.04 2.76 -2.13
N CYS A 50 -10.47 2.66 -3.33
CA CYS A 50 -9.93 3.81 -4.06
C CYS A 50 -11.01 4.85 -4.34
N THR A 51 -12.18 4.41 -4.78
CA THR A 51 -13.33 5.29 -5.05
C THR A 51 -13.82 5.99 -3.78
N GLY A 52 -13.92 5.27 -2.66
CA GLY A 52 -14.30 5.84 -1.37
C GLY A 52 -13.33 6.91 -0.88
N ILE A 53 -12.02 6.67 -1.04
CA ILE A 53 -10.96 7.64 -0.73
C ILE A 53 -11.09 8.91 -1.59
N ILE A 54 -11.28 8.74 -2.90
CA ILE A 54 -11.46 9.86 -3.83
C ILE A 54 -12.68 10.69 -3.45
N PHE A 55 -13.84 10.05 -3.22
CA PHE A 55 -15.05 10.78 -2.83
C PHE A 55 -14.93 11.50 -1.50
N THR A 56 -14.23 10.90 -0.52
CA THR A 56 -14.01 11.55 0.79
C THR A 56 -13.16 12.82 0.68
N ILE A 57 -12.26 12.89 -0.31
CA ILE A 57 -11.49 14.11 -0.61
C ILE A 57 -12.33 15.11 -1.43
N LEU A 58 -13.17 14.62 -2.33
CA LEU A 58 -14.00 15.45 -3.21
C LEU A 58 -15.18 16.13 -2.48
N GLU A 59 -15.83 15.45 -1.54
CA GLU A 59 -16.99 15.95 -0.78
C GLU A 59 -16.76 17.36 -0.18
N PRO A 60 -15.69 17.61 0.62
CA PRO A 60 -15.45 18.95 1.18
C PRO A 60 -15.11 20.02 0.13
N ILE A 61 -14.60 19.62 -1.05
CA ILE A 61 -14.35 20.55 -2.17
C ILE A 61 -15.66 21.03 -2.77
N LEU A 62 -16.66 20.14 -2.87
CA LEU A 62 -18.00 20.47 -3.36
C LEU A 62 -18.78 21.33 -2.37
N GLU A 63 -18.53 21.16 -1.07
CA GLU A 63 -19.11 21.98 0.00
C GLU A 63 -18.40 23.33 0.19
N HIS A 64 -17.40 23.64 -0.64
CA HIS A 64 -16.54 24.82 -0.54
C HIS A 64 -15.76 24.92 0.80
N ASP A 65 -15.63 23.83 1.55
CA ASP A 65 -14.78 23.74 2.75
C ASP A 65 -13.36 23.29 2.36
N TYR A 66 -12.59 24.26 1.87
CA TYR A 66 -11.21 24.03 1.46
C TYR A 66 -10.27 23.68 2.62
N SER A 67 -10.58 24.10 3.85
CA SER A 67 -9.77 23.78 5.02
C SER A 67 -9.85 22.29 5.32
N THR A 68 -11.07 21.76 5.40
CA THR A 68 -11.29 20.33 5.63
C THR A 68 -10.78 19.48 4.46
N ALA A 69 -10.96 19.93 3.22
CA ALA A 69 -10.41 19.25 2.04
C ALA A 69 -8.87 19.12 2.10
N PHE A 70 -8.19 20.21 2.46
CA PHE A 70 -6.73 20.22 2.59
C PHE A 70 -6.24 19.23 3.65
N TRP A 71 -6.79 19.30 4.86
CA TRP A 71 -6.39 18.39 5.95
C TRP A 71 -6.68 16.92 5.63
N THR A 72 -7.79 16.65 4.94
CA THR A 72 -8.19 15.30 4.54
C THR A 72 -7.26 14.72 3.47
N ALA A 73 -6.89 15.52 2.46
CA ALA A 73 -5.95 15.11 1.42
C ALA A 73 -4.50 15.04 1.92
N PHE A 74 -4.13 15.88 2.90
CA PHE A 74 -2.78 15.94 3.44
C PHE A 74 -2.33 14.62 4.06
N GLY A 75 -3.24 13.90 4.72
CA GLY A 75 -2.95 12.64 5.39
C GLY A 75 -2.29 11.58 4.48
N PRO A 76 -2.96 11.14 3.39
CA PRO A 76 -2.39 10.20 2.43
C PRO A 76 -1.08 10.69 1.78
N ILE A 77 -0.97 11.98 1.48
CA ILE A 77 0.22 12.56 0.84
C ILE A 77 1.41 12.51 1.80
N PHE A 78 1.22 12.94 3.04
CA PHE A 78 2.24 12.88 4.09
C PHE A 78 2.66 11.43 4.38
N PHE A 79 1.69 10.52 4.47
CA PHE A 79 1.96 9.09 4.63
C PHE A 79 2.81 8.53 3.48
N GLY A 80 2.45 8.87 2.22
CA GLY A 80 3.22 8.46 1.05
C GLY A 80 4.65 8.99 1.04
N LEU A 81 4.85 10.25 1.45
CA LEU A 81 6.19 10.84 1.58
C LEU A 81 7.03 10.12 2.63
N VAL A 82 6.48 9.88 3.81
CA VAL A 82 7.16 9.14 4.89
C VAL A 82 7.50 7.72 4.41
N ALA A 83 6.55 7.01 3.82
CA ALA A 83 6.77 5.67 3.27
C ALA A 83 7.90 5.65 2.22
N TYR A 84 7.97 6.66 1.34
CA TYR A 84 9.04 6.79 0.36
C TYR A 84 10.42 7.02 1.00
N ILE A 85 10.50 7.84 2.05
CA ILE A 85 11.73 8.04 2.82
C ILE A 85 12.19 6.72 3.44
N PHE A 86 11.28 5.99 4.11
CA PHE A 86 11.59 4.66 4.67
C PHE A 86 12.06 3.68 3.59
N TYR A 87 11.41 3.66 2.42
CA TYR A 87 11.83 2.84 1.29
C TYR A 87 13.25 3.16 0.83
N ARG A 88 13.63 4.45 0.73
CA ARG A 88 14.99 4.88 0.35
C ARG A 88 16.03 4.49 1.40
N VAL A 89 15.73 4.66 2.68
CA VAL A 89 16.62 4.28 3.79
C VAL A 89 16.84 2.76 3.81
N SER A 90 15.74 1.98 3.73
CA SER A 90 15.81 0.51 3.71
C SER A 90 16.55 -0.03 2.48
N SER A 91 16.29 0.55 1.30
CA SER A 91 16.97 0.14 0.08
C SER A 91 18.48 0.37 0.15
N LYS A 92 18.96 1.49 0.71
CA LYS A 92 20.41 1.70 0.92
C LYS A 92 21.07 0.62 1.78
N LYS A 93 20.38 0.12 2.81
CA LYS A 93 20.89 -0.96 3.67
C LYS A 93 21.00 -2.29 2.91
N ASN A 94 20.02 -2.61 2.06
CA ASN A 94 20.00 -3.85 1.30
C ASN A 94 21.00 -3.87 0.12
N LEU A 95 21.34 -2.71 -0.47
CA LEU A 95 22.39 -2.62 -1.48
C LEU A 95 23.81 -2.73 -0.90
N SER A 96 24.03 -2.28 0.35
CA SER A 96 25.34 -2.38 1.00
C SER A 96 25.73 -3.82 1.36
N GLY A 97 24.77 -4.69 1.67
CA GLY A 97 25.03 -6.11 1.91
C GLY A 97 25.30 -6.92 0.65
N LYS A 98 24.82 -6.46 -0.52
CA LYS A 98 25.04 -7.13 -1.80
C LYS A 98 26.45 -6.88 -2.35
N LYS A 99 26.96 -5.66 -2.23
CA LYS A 99 28.35 -5.33 -2.62
C LYS A 99 29.38 -6.17 -1.86
N VAL A 100 29.31 -6.21 -0.53
CA VAL A 100 30.25 -6.99 0.30
C VAL A 100 30.26 -8.48 -0.08
N ASN A 101 29.10 -9.07 -0.39
CA ASN A 101 29.04 -10.49 -0.75
C ASN A 101 29.58 -10.78 -2.17
N ASP A 102 29.45 -9.84 -3.11
CA ASP A 102 30.04 -9.95 -4.45
C ASP A 102 31.57 -9.73 -4.39
N ASP A 103 32.05 -8.89 -3.47
CA ASP A 103 33.47 -8.66 -3.20
C ASP A 103 34.16 -9.89 -2.55
N ILE A 104 33.45 -10.66 -1.71
CA ILE A 104 33.98 -11.88 -1.04
C ILE A 104 34.05 -13.09 -2.00
N ILE A 105 33.20 -13.15 -3.02
CA ILE A 105 33.11 -14.30 -3.96
C ILE A 105 34.03 -14.13 -5.17
N SER A 106 34.62 -12.95 -5.35
CA SER A 106 35.49 -12.62 -6.49
C SER A 106 37.00 -12.68 -6.21
N ASP A 107 37.39 -13.05 -4.98
CA ASP A 107 38.76 -13.44 -4.57
C ASP A 107 38.87 -14.97 -4.40
#